data_AF-A0A936GGZ6-F1
#
_entry.id   AF-A0A936GGZ6-F1
#
_cell.length_a   1.000
_cell.length_b   1.000
_cell.length_c   1.000
_cell.angle_alpha   90.00
_cell.angle_beta   90.00
_cell.angle_gamma   90.00
#
_symmetry.space_group_name_H-M   'P 1'
#
loop_
_entity.id
_entity.type
_entity.pdbx_description
1 polymer ?
#
loop_
_entity_poly.entity_id
_entity_poly.type
_entity_poly.pdbx_seq_one_letter_code
_entity_poly.pdbx_strand_id
1 'polypeptide(L)'
;MQFKHWKLQINRLKNTLVISVIILILSSLILTYTIITLFVFPISKIKHSLDELSLGILPPNISNQRRDEIGEIVNKLNELTTNLKKTAEFSLELGKGNYNAELKTLSTDDVLRNSLLELRDSLESATKEAEQRRQKEEIQNWITNGLANFADILRQNTDDFSTVGNNILRYLVDYAKTKSRWNICLQR
;
A
#
# COMPACT_ATOMS: atom_id res chain seq x y z
N MET A 1 67.48 -61.28 0.52
CA MET A 1 66.56 -60.77 -0.53
C MET A 1 65.11 -60.60 -0.03
N GLN A 2 64.58 -61.52 0.78
CA GLN A 2 63.20 -61.52 1.36
C GLN A 2 62.80 -60.23 2.12
N PHE A 3 63.70 -59.61 2.90
CA PHE A 3 63.40 -58.43 3.73
C PHE A 3 63.05 -57.16 2.93
N LYS A 4 63.58 -57.02 1.70
CA LYS A 4 63.31 -55.87 0.81
C LYS A 4 61.88 -55.91 0.27
N HIS A 5 61.37 -57.11 -0.03
CA HIS A 5 60.00 -57.31 -0.50
C HIS A 5 58.97 -56.98 0.58
N TRP A 6 59.22 -57.35 1.84
CA TRP A 6 58.32 -57.05 2.96
C TRP A 6 58.19 -55.53 3.22
N LYS A 7 59.30 -54.79 3.19
CA LYS A 7 59.28 -53.31 3.29
C LYS A 7 58.52 -52.65 2.14
N LEU A 8 58.64 -53.19 0.92
CA LEU A 8 57.90 -52.67 -0.25
C LEU A 8 56.38 -52.89 -0.11
N GLN A 9 55.94 -54.05 0.41
CA GLN A 9 54.52 -54.32 0.64
C GLN A 9 53.92 -53.39 1.71
N ILE A 10 54.64 -53.14 2.81
CA ILE A 10 54.20 -52.22 3.86
C ILE A 10 54.08 -50.78 3.35
N ASN A 11 55.05 -50.32 2.54
CA ASN A 11 55.00 -48.97 1.99
C ASN A 11 53.83 -48.78 1.01
N ARG A 12 53.46 -49.82 0.24
CA ARG A 12 52.27 -49.78 -0.62
C ARG A 12 50.98 -49.65 0.19
N LEU A 13 50.82 -50.44 1.25
CA LEU A 13 49.66 -50.37 2.15
C LEU A 13 49.55 -49.02 2.86
N LYS A 14 50.68 -48.47 3.33
CA LYS A 14 50.71 -47.12 3.93
C LYS A 14 50.28 -46.05 2.93
N ASN A 15 50.78 -46.10 1.70
CA ASN A 15 50.42 -45.12 0.67
C ASN A 15 48.94 -45.21 0.30
N THR A 16 48.37 -46.41 0.14
CA THR A 16 46.93 -46.54 -0.16
C THR A 16 46.05 -46.01 0.97
N LEU A 17 46.43 -46.24 2.24
CA LEU A 17 45.71 -45.71 3.40
C LEU A 17 45.77 -44.17 3.43
N VAL A 18 46.96 -43.60 3.24
CA VAL A 18 47.13 -42.14 3.22
C VAL A 18 46.29 -41.51 2.10
N ILE A 19 46.31 -42.09 0.89
CA ILE A 19 45.51 -41.61 -0.23
C ILE A 19 44.01 -41.68 0.08
N SER A 20 43.52 -42.78 0.69
CA SER A 20 42.11 -42.88 1.05
C SER A 20 41.66 -41.83 2.07
N VAL A 21 42.50 -41.50 3.05
CA VAL A 21 42.20 -40.46 4.04
C VAL A 21 42.15 -39.09 3.38
N ILE A 22 43.09 -38.81 2.47
CA ILE A 22 43.10 -37.56 1.71
C ILE A 22 41.83 -37.43 0.86
N ILE A 23 41.42 -38.50 0.18
CA ILE A 23 40.18 -38.50 -0.63
C ILE A 23 38.95 -38.24 0.25
N LEU A 24 38.87 -38.83 1.44
CA LEU A 24 37.75 -38.61 2.37
C LEU A 24 37.69 -37.15 2.85
N ILE A 25 38.84 -36.56 3.16
CA ILE A 25 38.91 -35.15 3.57
C ILE A 25 38.50 -34.25 2.41
N LEU A 26 39.02 -34.52 1.20
CA LEU A 26 38.69 -33.74 0.01
C LEU A 26 37.20 -33.85 -0.36
N SER A 27 36.62 -35.05 -0.31
CA SER A 27 35.20 -35.25 -0.60
C SER A 27 34.31 -34.55 0.43
N SER A 28 34.69 -34.59 1.71
CA SER A 28 34.00 -33.84 2.76
C SER A 28 34.04 -32.33 2.53
N LEU A 29 35.21 -31.77 2.18
CA LEU A 29 35.34 -30.35 1.90
C LEU A 29 34.50 -29.91 0.68
N ILE A 30 34.51 -30.72 -0.38
CA ILE A 30 33.71 -30.48 -1.59
C ILE A 30 32.21 -30.49 -1.24
N LEU A 31 31.76 -31.47 -0.45
CA LEU A 31 30.36 -31.57 -0.04
C LEU A 31 29.92 -30.38 0.82
N THR A 32 30.75 -29.94 1.77
CA THR A 32 30.44 -28.76 2.57
C THR A 32 30.35 -27.51 1.69
N TYR A 33 31.28 -27.35 0.73
CA TYR A 33 31.28 -26.24 -0.19
C TYR A 33 30.02 -26.21 -1.09
N THR A 34 29.60 -27.36 -1.62
CA THR A 34 28.37 -27.44 -2.44
C THR A 34 27.12 -27.14 -1.62
N ILE A 35 27.03 -27.60 -0.38
CA ILE A 35 25.88 -27.30 0.49
C ILE A 35 25.76 -25.79 0.75
N ILE A 36 26.87 -25.14 1.09
CA ILE A 36 26.88 -23.70 1.39
C ILE A 36 26.45 -22.89 0.16
N THR A 37 27.00 -23.24 -1.01
CA THR A 37 26.75 -22.52 -2.26
C THR A 37 25.36 -22.75 -2.83
N LEU A 38 24.86 -23.99 -2.76
CA LEU A 38 23.60 -24.38 -3.40
C LEU A 38 22.37 -24.19 -2.51
N PHE A 39 22.52 -24.26 -1.18
CA PHE A 39 21.40 -24.18 -0.24
C PHE A 39 21.51 -22.99 0.70
N VAL A 40 22.63 -22.84 1.42
CA VAL A 40 22.73 -21.86 2.52
C VAL A 40 22.63 -20.42 2.02
N PHE A 41 23.38 -20.04 0.98
CA PHE A 41 23.32 -18.66 0.47
C PHE A 41 21.94 -18.27 -0.07
N PRO A 42 21.27 -19.06 -0.93
CA PRO A 42 19.92 -18.74 -1.40
C PRO A 42 18.90 -18.63 -0.27
N ILE A 43 18.92 -19.57 0.69
CA ILE A 43 18.02 -19.53 1.86
C ILE A 43 18.27 -18.28 2.70
N SER A 44 19.53 -17.89 2.89
CA SER A 44 19.86 -16.66 3.62
C SER A 44 19.33 -15.40 2.93
N LYS A 45 19.31 -15.35 1.60
CA LYS A 45 18.72 -14.23 0.85
C LYS A 45 17.20 -14.15 1.04
N ILE A 46 16.52 -15.30 0.94
CA ILE A 46 15.08 -15.41 1.19
C ILE A 46 14.76 -14.95 2.61
N LYS A 47 15.53 -15.41 3.60
CA LYS A 47 15.40 -14.98 4.99
C LYS A 47 15.52 -13.47 5.12
N HIS A 48 16.56 -12.87 4.54
CA HIS A 48 16.77 -11.43 4.65
C HIS A 48 15.59 -10.62 4.06
N SER A 49 15.11 -11.00 2.88
CA SER A 49 13.93 -10.35 2.28
C SER A 49 12.66 -10.56 3.11
N LEU A 50 12.51 -11.71 3.77
CA LEU A 50 11.39 -11.94 4.69
C LEU A 50 11.53 -11.11 5.98
N ASP A 51 12.75 -10.94 6.51
CA ASP A 51 13.03 -10.07 7.64
C ASP A 51 12.66 -8.62 7.29
N GLU A 52 13.01 -8.14 6.09
CA GLU A 52 12.60 -6.81 5.59
C GLU A 52 11.06 -6.71 5.49
N LEU A 53 10.39 -7.68 4.88
CA LEU A 53 8.93 -7.72 4.79
C LEU A 53 8.25 -7.71 6.17
N SER A 54 8.83 -8.38 7.16
CA SER A 54 8.31 -8.41 8.53
C SER A 54 8.36 -7.04 9.21
N LEU A 55 9.28 -6.18 8.78
CA LEU A 55 9.40 -4.79 9.21
C LEU A 55 8.55 -3.83 8.36
N GLY A 56 7.77 -4.35 7.41
CA GLY A 56 6.99 -3.54 6.47
C GLY A 56 7.83 -2.88 5.37
N ILE A 57 9.09 -3.28 5.22
CA ILE A 57 9.98 -2.81 4.16
C ILE A 57 9.79 -3.73 2.96
N LEU A 58 9.49 -3.17 1.78
CA LEU A 58 9.29 -3.95 0.55
C LEU A 58 10.64 -4.12 -0.16
N PRO A 59 11.28 -5.30 -0.07
CA PRO A 59 12.58 -5.52 -0.67
C PRO A 59 12.50 -5.54 -2.22
N PRO A 60 13.62 -5.32 -2.92
CA PRO A 60 13.68 -5.56 -4.36
C PRO A 60 13.52 -7.06 -4.67
N ASN A 61 13.07 -7.37 -5.89
CA ASN A 61 12.93 -8.75 -6.34
C ASN A 61 14.28 -9.47 -6.34
N ILE A 62 14.31 -10.68 -5.80
CA ILE A 62 15.47 -11.56 -5.85
C ILE A 62 15.57 -12.13 -7.26
N SER A 63 16.72 -11.94 -7.93
CA SER A 63 16.97 -12.57 -9.23
C SER A 63 16.98 -14.10 -9.08
N ASN A 64 16.17 -14.78 -9.88
CA ASN A 64 16.06 -16.22 -9.86
C ASN A 64 16.31 -16.83 -11.24
N GLN A 65 17.31 -17.70 -11.32
CA GLN A 65 17.59 -18.55 -12.50
C GLN A 65 17.43 -20.04 -12.17
N ARG A 66 17.09 -20.37 -10.92
CA ARG A 66 16.92 -21.74 -10.46
C ARG A 66 15.56 -22.27 -10.89
N ARG A 67 15.53 -23.56 -11.24
CA ARG A 67 14.32 -24.31 -11.64
C ARG A 67 13.96 -25.39 -10.61
N ASP A 68 14.49 -25.27 -9.40
CA ASP A 68 14.21 -26.14 -8.26
C ASP A 68 13.21 -25.47 -7.30
N GLU A 69 12.89 -26.15 -6.22
CA GLU A 69 11.93 -25.72 -5.20
C GLU A 69 12.34 -24.39 -4.54
N ILE A 70 13.66 -24.16 -4.39
CA ILE A 70 14.17 -22.88 -3.87
C ILE A 70 13.85 -21.75 -4.87
N GLY A 71 14.02 -22.00 -6.16
CA GLY A 71 13.60 -21.06 -7.20
C GLY A 71 12.10 -20.77 -7.17
N GLU A 72 11.26 -21.79 -6.96
CA GLU A 72 9.81 -21.60 -6.84
C GLU A 72 9.45 -20.72 -5.63
N ILE A 73 10.07 -20.95 -4.48
CA ILE A 73 9.89 -20.12 -3.28
C ILE A 73 10.28 -18.67 -3.56
N VAL A 74 11.42 -18.44 -4.24
CA VAL A 74 11.85 -17.08 -4.62
C VAL A 74 10.82 -16.40 -5.53
N ASN A 75 10.28 -17.13 -6.51
CA ASN A 75 9.26 -16.57 -7.41
C ASN A 75 7.99 -16.18 -6.63
N LYS A 76 7.55 -17.03 -5.70
CA LYS A 76 6.40 -16.74 -4.83
C LYS A 76 6.64 -15.57 -3.89
N LEU A 77 7.84 -15.44 -3.34
CA LEU A 77 8.23 -14.30 -2.51
C LEU A 77 8.24 -12.98 -3.31
N ASN A 78 8.75 -13.01 -4.54
CA ASN A 78 8.73 -11.84 -5.44
C ASN A 78 7.29 -11.46 -5.83
N GLU A 79 6.44 -12.45 -6.11
CA GLU A 79 5.02 -12.25 -6.39
C GLU A 79 4.32 -11.60 -5.18
N LEU A 80 4.55 -12.12 -3.97
CA LEU A 80 4.03 -11.55 -2.73
C LEU A 80 4.48 -10.09 -2.54
N THR A 81 5.78 -9.82 -2.68
CA THR A 81 6.34 -8.48 -2.52
C THR A 81 5.74 -7.49 -3.52
N THR A 82 5.60 -7.92 -4.78
CA THR A 82 4.94 -7.13 -5.83
C THR A 82 3.48 -6.84 -5.49
N ASN A 83 2.77 -7.85 -4.97
CA ASN A 83 1.37 -7.70 -4.59
C ASN A 83 1.17 -6.76 -3.40
N LEU A 84 2.05 -6.82 -2.40
CA LEU A 84 2.05 -5.90 -1.27
C LEU A 84 2.38 -4.47 -1.71
N LYS A 85 3.33 -4.31 -2.64
CA LYS A 85 3.65 -3.00 -3.23
C LYS A 85 2.45 -2.33 -3.88
N LYS A 86 1.70 -3.07 -4.71
CA LYS A 86 0.46 -2.57 -5.33
C LYS A 86 -0.59 -2.17 -4.28
N THR A 87 -0.74 -2.97 -3.23
CA THR A 87 -1.66 -2.66 -2.13
C THR A 87 -1.25 -1.38 -1.38
N ALA A 88 0.06 -1.19 -1.15
CA ALA A 88 0.59 0.02 -0.52
C ALA A 88 0.41 1.27 -1.40
N GLU A 89 0.69 1.15 -2.71
CA GLU A 89 0.47 2.22 -3.69
C GLU A 89 -1.01 2.63 -3.75
N PHE A 90 -1.93 1.66 -3.81
CA PHE A 90 -3.37 1.93 -3.74
C PHE A 90 -3.76 2.66 -2.45
N SER A 91 -3.24 2.22 -1.31
CA SER A 91 -3.54 2.84 -0.01
C SER A 91 -3.05 4.29 0.05
N LEU A 92 -1.91 4.59 -0.59
CA LEU A 92 -1.38 5.94 -0.71
C LEU A 92 -2.27 6.82 -1.60
N GLU A 93 -2.72 6.31 -2.74
CA GLU A 93 -3.65 7.02 -3.63
C GLU A 93 -4.99 7.27 -2.93
N LEU A 94 -5.52 6.28 -2.22
CA LEU A 94 -6.72 6.42 -1.42
C LEU A 94 -6.56 7.51 -0.33
N GLY A 95 -5.41 7.54 0.35
CA GLY A 95 -5.09 8.56 1.35
C GLY A 95 -4.99 9.98 0.78
N LYS A 96 -4.70 10.13 -0.52
CA LYS A 96 -4.72 11.42 -1.24
C LYS A 96 -6.12 11.83 -1.69
N GLY A 97 -7.15 11.02 -1.42
CA GLY A 97 -8.52 11.23 -1.88
C GLY A 97 -8.77 10.78 -3.31
N ASN A 98 -7.87 9.99 -3.91
CA ASN A 98 -8.09 9.41 -5.24
C ASN A 98 -8.92 8.12 -5.13
N TYR A 99 -10.24 8.26 -5.07
CA TYR A 99 -11.18 7.13 -5.02
C TYR A 99 -11.32 6.38 -6.36
N ASN A 100 -10.70 6.87 -7.44
CA ASN A 100 -10.69 6.19 -8.74
C ASN A 100 -9.52 5.22 -8.90
N ALA A 101 -8.65 5.11 -7.90
CA ALA A 101 -7.55 4.15 -7.92
C ALA A 101 -8.10 2.71 -8.05
N GLU A 102 -7.46 1.92 -8.90
CA GLU A 102 -7.83 0.53 -9.13
C GLU A 102 -7.00 -0.40 -8.27
N LEU A 103 -7.67 -1.31 -7.55
CA LEU A 103 -7.05 -2.43 -6.86
C LEU A 103 -7.83 -3.69 -7.20
N LYS A 104 -7.15 -4.67 -7.78
CA LYS A 104 -7.74 -5.97 -8.13
C LYS A 104 -7.51 -6.97 -7.00
N THR A 105 -8.54 -7.72 -6.62
CA THR A 105 -8.41 -8.85 -5.68
C THR A 105 -7.65 -10.00 -6.34
N LEU A 106 -6.83 -10.72 -5.57
CA LEU A 106 -6.09 -11.88 -6.10
C LEU A 106 -6.92 -13.17 -6.07
N SER A 107 -7.82 -13.26 -5.11
CA SER A 107 -8.77 -14.35 -4.93
C SER A 107 -10.06 -13.82 -4.32
N THR A 108 -11.11 -14.63 -4.30
CA THR A 108 -12.35 -14.33 -3.57
C THR A 108 -12.12 -14.13 -2.07
N ASP A 109 -11.10 -14.80 -1.53
CA ASP A 109 -10.78 -14.83 -0.10
C ASP A 109 -9.70 -13.79 0.27
N ASP A 110 -9.37 -12.85 -0.61
CA ASP A 110 -8.40 -11.78 -0.36
C ASP A 110 -8.96 -10.74 0.60
N VAL A 111 -8.97 -11.07 1.89
CA VAL A 111 -9.52 -10.24 2.97
C VAL A 111 -8.91 -8.83 2.95
N LEU A 112 -7.58 -8.71 2.79
CA LEU A 112 -6.90 -7.43 2.85
C LEU A 112 -7.36 -6.49 1.72
N ARG A 113 -7.36 -6.97 0.47
CA ARG A 113 -7.76 -6.11 -0.66
C ARG A 113 -9.26 -5.83 -0.64
N ASN A 114 -10.08 -6.80 -0.23
CA ASN A 114 -11.53 -6.60 -0.07
C ASN A 114 -11.83 -5.50 0.96
N SER A 115 -11.21 -5.54 2.14
CA SER A 115 -11.41 -4.52 3.17
C SER A 115 -10.93 -3.13 2.72
N LEU A 116 -9.86 -3.05 1.93
CA LEU A 116 -9.38 -1.77 1.39
C LEU A 116 -10.31 -1.20 0.32
N LEU A 117 -10.94 -2.03 -0.50
CA LEU A 117 -11.95 -1.61 -1.47
C LEU A 117 -13.22 -1.12 -0.76
N GLU A 118 -13.68 -1.83 0.26
CA GLU A 118 -14.82 -1.40 1.08
C GLU A 118 -14.54 -0.07 1.80
N LEU A 119 -13.31 0.11 2.30
CA LEU A 119 -12.87 1.38 2.89
C LEU A 119 -12.91 2.52 1.87
N ARG A 120 -12.44 2.29 0.64
CA ARG A 120 -12.51 3.28 -0.44
C ARG A 120 -13.95 3.70 -0.71
N ASP A 121 -14.84 2.73 -0.87
CA ASP A 121 -16.25 2.99 -1.19
C ASP A 121 -16.96 3.74 -0.04
N SER A 122 -16.60 3.41 1.21
CA SER A 122 -17.07 4.10 2.42
C SER A 122 -16.57 5.55 2.51
N LEU A 123 -15.30 5.80 2.17
CA LEU A 123 -14.75 7.16 2.14
C LEU A 123 -15.33 8.00 0.99
N GLU A 124 -15.53 7.40 -0.18
CA GLU A 124 -16.15 8.07 -1.32
C GLU A 124 -17.61 8.46 -1.03
N SER A 125 -18.39 7.56 -0.43
CA SER A 125 -19.76 7.86 -0.02
C SER A 125 -19.81 8.93 1.08
N ALA A 126 -18.97 8.82 2.12
CA ALA A 126 -18.91 9.81 3.19
C ALA A 126 -18.55 11.22 2.68
N THR A 127 -17.63 11.32 1.71
CA THR A 127 -17.27 12.62 1.10
C THR A 127 -18.40 13.18 0.26
N LYS A 128 -19.09 12.36 -0.54
CA LYS A 128 -20.30 12.77 -1.29
C LYS A 128 -21.41 13.25 -0.37
N GLU A 129 -21.67 12.54 0.72
CA GLU A 129 -22.69 12.92 1.71
C GLU A 129 -22.33 14.21 2.46
N ALA A 130 -21.07 14.38 2.84
CA ALA A 130 -20.58 15.60 3.48
C ALA A 130 -20.76 16.82 2.56
N GLU A 131 -20.48 16.66 1.27
CA GLU A 131 -20.67 17.72 0.28
C GLU A 131 -22.15 18.08 0.11
N GLN A 132 -23.03 17.08 -0.02
CA GLN A 132 -24.47 17.32 -0.05
C GLN A 132 -24.99 18.00 1.23
N ARG A 133 -24.45 17.62 2.39
CA ARG A 133 -24.82 18.22 3.67
C ARG A 133 -24.39 19.69 3.73
N ARG A 134 -23.16 20.01 3.31
CA ARG A 134 -22.66 21.39 3.24
C ARG A 134 -23.56 22.25 2.36
N GLN A 135 -23.94 21.77 1.18
CA GLN A 135 -24.85 22.50 0.29
C GLN A 135 -26.21 22.77 0.93
N LYS A 136 -26.77 21.80 1.66
CA LYS A 136 -28.02 21.97 2.41
C LYS A 136 -27.87 22.99 3.54
N GLU A 137 -26.81 22.86 4.35
CA GLU A 137 -26.51 23.77 5.47
C GLU A 137 -26.28 25.21 4.98
N GLU A 138 -25.57 25.40 3.87
CA GLU A 138 -25.39 26.71 3.26
C GLU A 138 -26.70 27.35 2.84
N ILE A 139 -27.63 26.58 2.26
CA ILE A 139 -28.96 27.08 1.89
C ILE A 139 -29.75 27.44 3.15
N GLN A 140 -29.74 26.60 4.17
CA GLN A 140 -30.44 26.86 5.42
C GLN A 140 -29.89 28.11 6.12
N ASN A 141 -28.57 28.20 6.30
CA ASN A 141 -27.92 29.36 6.88
C ASN A 141 -28.21 30.63 6.06
N TRP A 142 -28.25 30.53 4.73
CA TRP A 142 -28.64 31.66 3.88
C TRP A 142 -30.09 32.11 4.14
N ILE A 143 -31.05 31.19 4.27
CA ILE A 143 -32.45 31.52 4.60
C ILE A 143 -32.55 32.16 6.00
N THR A 144 -31.94 31.55 7.02
CA THR A 144 -32.00 32.03 8.40
C THR A 144 -31.40 33.42 8.56
N ASN A 145 -30.22 33.67 7.97
CA ASN A 145 -29.60 34.99 7.97
C ASN A 145 -30.44 36.03 7.21
N GLY A 146 -31.03 35.62 6.07
CA GLY A 146 -31.92 36.46 5.30
C GLY A 146 -33.14 36.91 6.11
N LEU A 147 -33.76 35.98 6.85
CA LEU A 147 -34.91 36.24 7.71
C LEU A 147 -34.57 37.12 8.91
N ALA A 148 -33.42 36.90 9.56
CA ALA A 148 -32.98 37.71 10.69
C ALA A 148 -32.77 39.18 10.28
N ASN A 149 -32.04 39.41 9.19
CA ASN A 149 -31.82 40.76 8.66
C ASN A 149 -33.14 41.42 8.23
N PHE A 150 -34.06 40.66 7.65
CA PHE A 150 -35.40 41.14 7.32
C PHE A 150 -36.19 41.58 8.57
N ALA A 151 -36.18 40.77 9.63
CA ALA A 151 -36.82 41.09 10.89
C ALA A 151 -36.22 42.36 11.53
N ASP A 152 -34.90 42.56 11.41
CA ASP A 152 -34.25 43.78 11.88
C ASP A 152 -34.63 45.02 11.06
N ILE A 153 -34.75 44.91 9.73
CA ILE A 153 -35.21 46.02 8.86
C ILE A 153 -36.64 46.44 9.23
N LEU A 154 -37.52 45.46 9.48
CA LEU A 154 -38.90 45.71 9.92
C LEU A 154 -38.95 46.46 11.26
N ARG A 155 -38.09 46.09 12.21
CA ARG A 155 -38.06 46.70 13.54
C ARG A 155 -37.53 48.14 13.55
N GLN A 156 -36.65 48.50 12.61
CA GLN A 156 -35.99 49.81 12.60
C GLN A 156 -36.79 50.92 11.91
N ASN A 157 -37.82 50.59 11.12
CA ASN A 157 -38.50 51.55 10.24
C ASN A 157 -40.03 51.62 10.50
N THR A 158 -40.47 51.56 11.75
CA THR A 158 -41.89 51.38 12.12
C THR A 158 -42.84 52.52 11.68
N ASP A 159 -42.32 53.70 11.35
CA ASP A 159 -43.11 54.94 11.23
C ASP A 159 -43.64 55.25 9.81
N ASP A 160 -43.11 54.60 8.76
CA ASP A 160 -43.61 54.74 7.38
C ASP A 160 -43.54 53.42 6.61
N PHE A 161 -44.71 52.79 6.45
CA PHE A 161 -44.88 51.52 5.74
C PHE A 161 -44.38 51.57 4.28
N SER A 162 -44.48 52.73 3.62
CA SER A 162 -44.05 52.89 2.23
C SER A 162 -42.53 52.81 2.10
N THR A 163 -41.81 53.44 3.02
CA THR A 163 -40.34 53.39 3.11
C THR A 163 -39.84 52.00 3.51
N VAL A 164 -40.54 51.32 4.43
CA VAL A 164 -40.25 49.92 4.82
C VAL A 164 -40.35 48.97 3.63
N GLY A 165 -41.45 49.03 2.87
CA GLY A 165 -41.69 48.15 1.73
C GLY A 165 -40.62 48.27 0.65
N ASN A 166 -40.21 49.50 0.33
CA ASN A 166 -39.14 49.75 -0.65
C ASN A 166 -37.77 49.24 -0.17
N ASN A 167 -37.43 49.45 1.11
CA ASN A 167 -36.17 48.98 1.68
C ASN A 167 -36.10 47.45 1.73
N ILE A 168 -37.22 46.79 2.05
CA ILE A 168 -37.36 45.33 2.03
C ILE A 168 -37.20 44.77 0.62
N LEU A 169 -37.92 45.33 -0.36
CA LEU A 169 -37.83 44.87 -1.75
C LEU A 169 -36.41 44.99 -2.28
N ARG A 170 -35.75 46.11 -1.97
CA ARG A 170 -34.35 46.33 -2.35
C ARG A 170 -33.40 45.32 -1.68
N TYR A 171 -33.57 45.05 -0.39
CA TYR A 171 -32.78 44.05 0.33
C TYR A 171 -32.99 42.63 -0.22
N LEU A 172 -34.24 42.20 -0.43
CA LEU A 172 -34.53 40.86 -0.96
C LEU A 172 -33.96 40.64 -2.37
N VAL A 173 -34.08 41.64 -3.25
CA VAL A 173 -33.51 41.56 -4.60
C VAL A 173 -31.99 41.49 -4.56
N ASP A 174 -31.34 42.27 -3.70
CA ASP A 174 -29.88 42.27 -3.58
C ASP A 174 -29.36 40.98 -2.93
N TYR A 175 -30.02 40.51 -1.87
CA TYR A 175 -29.71 39.28 -1.15
C TYR A 175 -29.97 38.00 -1.98
N ALA A 176 -30.95 38.03 -2.89
CA ALA A 176 -31.17 36.94 -3.84
C ALA A 176 -30.10 36.92 -4.96
N LYS A 177 -29.71 38.11 -5.46
CA LYS A 177 -28.65 38.24 -6.47
C LYS A 177 -27.30 37.75 -5.96
N THR A 178 -26.95 38.01 -4.69
CA THR A 178 -25.69 37.54 -4.11
C THR A 178 -25.61 36.01 -4.08
N LYS A 179 -26.69 35.28 -3.76
CA LYS A 179 -26.68 33.80 -3.81
C LYS A 179 -26.59 33.26 -5.23
N SER A 180 -27.29 33.85 -6.20
CA SER A 180 -27.19 33.46 -7.62
C SER A 180 -25.76 33.61 -8.15
N ARG A 181 -25.06 34.68 -7.77
CA ARG A 181 -23.66 34.92 -8.14
C ARG A 181 -22.70 33.92 -7.49
N TRP A 182 -22.99 33.48 -6.26
CA TRP A 182 -22.25 32.43 -5.55
C TRP A 182 -22.36 31.06 -6.24
N ASN A 183 -23.55 30.64 -6.66
CA ASN A 183 -23.75 29.35 -7.36
C ASN A 183 -22.94 29.24 -8.67
N ILE A 184 -22.71 30.36 -9.36
CA ILE A 184 -21.95 30.39 -10.61
C ILE A 184 -20.43 30.22 -10.35
N CYS A 185 -19.93 30.63 -9.18
CA CYS A 185 -18.51 30.45 -8.80
C CYS A 185 -18.20 29.05 -8.26
N LEU A 186 -19.17 28.35 -7.64
CA LEU A 186 -18.99 27.00 -7.09
C LEU A 186 -19.03 25.88 -8.14
N GLN A 187 -19.51 26.16 -9.36
CA GLN A 187 -19.55 25.20 -10.47
C GLN A 187 -18.34 25.29 -11.43
N ARG A 188 -17.27 26.00 -11.03
CA ARG A 188 -16.05 26.20 -11.84
C ARG A 188 -14.81 25.79 -11.07
#